data_AF-A0A965MHP5-F1
#
_entry.id   AF-A0A965MHP5-F1
#
_cell.length_a   1.000
_cell.length_b   1.000
_cell.length_c   1.000
_cell.angle_alpha   90.00
_cell.angle_beta   90.00
_cell.angle_gamma   90.00
#
_symmetry.space_group_name_H-M   'P 1'
#
loop_
_entity.id
_entity.type
_entity.pdbx_description
1 polymer ?
#
loop_
_entity_poly.entity_id
_entity_poly.type
_entity_poly.pdbx_seq_one_letter_code
_entity_poly.pdbx_strand_id
1 'polypeptide(L)'
;MGQILVNTYYHSPDDSVYIGRALLKLYPHISAQLPLSDNALSSFNAMRIYLEDQPSCDPIHQHVEQDVNEIIDGVYYQKWTVHDRTPEDVQDQLDVRAIGVRNARNEKLEKSDWTRLDDAVLMPEKKAEWATYRTQLRDITTHPNFPLLEDSDWPQEPA
;
A
#
# COMPACT_ATOMS: atom_id res chain seq x y z
N MET A 1 -10.95 -20.85 4.38
CA MET A 1 -12.18 -20.24 4.93
C MET A 1 -12.14 -18.78 4.51
N GLY A 2 -12.96 -18.36 3.56
CA GLY A 2 -12.95 -16.98 3.06
C GLY A 2 -13.27 -15.99 4.18
N GLN A 3 -12.50 -14.91 4.28
CA GLN A 3 -12.74 -13.89 5.28
C GLN A 3 -14.02 -13.11 4.89
N ILE A 4 -15.04 -13.12 5.76
CA ILE A 4 -16.20 -12.23 5.60
C ILE A 4 -15.84 -10.90 6.22
N LEU A 5 -15.17 -10.01 5.48
CA LEU A 5 -14.85 -8.68 6.02
C LEU A 5 -14.70 -7.56 4.98
N VAL A 6 -15.62 -7.42 4.02
CA VAL A 6 -15.87 -6.08 3.45
C VAL A 6 -17.34 -5.93 3.08
N ASN A 7 -17.94 -4.77 3.35
CA ASN A 7 -19.28 -4.38 2.89
C ASN A 7 -19.32 -4.18 1.37
N THR A 8 -18.73 -5.07 0.58
CA THR A 8 -18.68 -5.01 -0.88
C THR A 8 -19.71 -5.95 -1.48
N TYR A 9 -20.35 -5.48 -2.54
CA TYR A 9 -21.43 -6.15 -3.21
C TYR A 9 -21.23 -6.00 -4.72
N TYR A 10 -21.49 -7.07 -5.45
CA TYR A 10 -21.53 -7.07 -6.90
C TYR A 10 -22.85 -6.45 -7.34
N HIS A 11 -22.80 -5.48 -8.25
CA HIS A 11 -23.97 -4.79 -8.77
C HIS A 11 -24.17 -5.20 -10.22
N SER A 12 -25.20 -6.02 -10.45
CA SER A 12 -25.46 -6.64 -11.75
C SER A 12 -25.78 -5.66 -12.90
N PRO A 13 -26.43 -4.50 -12.69
CA PRO A 13 -26.78 -3.61 -13.80
C PRO A 13 -25.61 -2.99 -14.55
N ASP A 14 -24.46 -2.78 -13.90
CA ASP A 14 -23.28 -2.13 -14.48
C ASP A 14 -22.00 -2.95 -14.30
N ASP A 15 -22.14 -4.23 -13.93
CA ASP A 15 -21.04 -5.19 -13.78
C ASP A 15 -19.91 -4.66 -12.88
N SER A 16 -20.29 -3.94 -11.82
CA SER A 16 -19.35 -3.23 -10.95
C SER A 16 -19.46 -3.65 -9.50
N VAL A 17 -18.36 -3.48 -8.76
CA VAL A 17 -18.30 -3.77 -7.32
C VAL A 17 -18.44 -2.48 -6.53
N TYR A 18 -19.38 -2.45 -5.58
CA TYR A 18 -19.62 -1.30 -4.71
C TYR A 18 -19.53 -1.65 -3.25
N ILE A 19 -18.99 -0.72 -2.46
CA ILE A 19 -19.24 -0.74 -1.01
C ILE A 19 -20.70 -0.36 -0.71
N GLY A 20 -21.29 -0.90 0.35
CA GLY A 20 -22.70 -0.66 0.69
C GLY A 20 -23.07 0.82 0.85
N ARG A 21 -22.15 1.65 1.35
CA ARG A 21 -22.35 3.12 1.41
C ARG A 21 -22.47 3.74 0.01
N ALA A 22 -21.73 3.23 -0.97
CA ALA A 22 -21.80 3.72 -2.34
C ALA A 22 -23.14 3.35 -2.99
N LEU A 23 -23.64 2.13 -2.77
CA LEU A 23 -24.99 1.73 -3.23
C LEU A 23 -26.08 2.63 -2.63
N LEU A 24 -26.05 2.88 -1.31
CA LEU A 24 -27.01 3.79 -0.67
C LEU A 24 -26.95 5.22 -1.22
N LYS A 25 -25.77 5.67 -1.67
CA LYS A 25 -25.59 6.99 -2.28
C LYS A 25 -26.09 7.04 -3.72
N LEU A 26 -25.89 5.97 -4.49
CA LEU A 26 -26.37 5.84 -5.87
C LEU A 26 -27.90 5.70 -5.92
N TYR A 27 -28.47 5.02 -4.93
CA TYR A 27 -29.90 4.73 -4.82
C TYR A 27 -30.51 5.39 -3.57
N PRO A 28 -30.55 6.73 -3.49
CA PRO A 28 -30.98 7.44 -2.28
C PRO A 28 -32.47 7.24 -1.92
N HIS A 29 -33.26 6.69 -2.85
CA HIS A 29 -34.66 6.34 -2.63
C HIS A 29 -34.84 4.98 -1.93
N ILE A 30 -33.77 4.18 -1.82
CA ILE A 30 -33.77 2.89 -1.13
C ILE A 30 -33.07 3.07 0.21
N SER A 31 -33.84 3.05 1.29
CA SER A 31 -33.30 3.11 2.65
C SER A 31 -33.00 1.70 3.16
N ALA A 32 -31.74 1.45 3.51
CA ALA A 32 -31.32 0.19 4.12
C ALA A 32 -30.20 0.41 5.14
N GLN A 33 -30.15 -0.46 6.15
CA GLN A 33 -29.10 -0.44 7.15
C GLN A 33 -27.88 -1.24 6.68
N LEU A 34 -26.68 -0.79 7.07
CA LEU A 34 -25.44 -1.53 6.84
C LEU A 34 -25.16 -2.50 8.00
N PRO A 35 -24.63 -3.70 7.75
CA PRO A 35 -24.43 -4.33 6.43
C PRO A 35 -25.77 -4.62 5.73
N LEU A 36 -25.81 -4.55 4.39
CA LEU A 36 -27.04 -4.76 3.63
C LEU A 36 -27.50 -6.21 3.82
N SER A 37 -28.77 -6.39 4.19
CA SER A 37 -29.40 -7.71 4.22
C SER A 37 -29.65 -8.23 2.80
N ASP A 38 -29.82 -9.53 2.64
CA ASP A 38 -30.06 -10.13 1.30
C ASP A 38 -31.34 -9.58 0.64
N ASN A 39 -32.35 -9.25 1.47
CA ASN A 39 -33.56 -8.56 1.02
C ASN A 39 -33.24 -7.14 0.52
N ALA A 40 -32.43 -6.37 1.25
CA ALA A 40 -32.02 -5.04 0.82
C ALA A 40 -31.21 -5.12 -0.49
N LEU A 41 -30.27 -6.07 -0.60
CA LEU A 41 -29.45 -6.27 -1.80
C LEU A 41 -30.28 -6.53 -3.06
N SER A 42 -31.35 -7.31 -2.93
CA SER A 42 -32.29 -7.53 -4.04
C SER A 42 -32.91 -6.23 -4.55
N SER A 43 -33.15 -5.24 -3.69
CA SER A 43 -33.68 -3.93 -4.08
C SER A 43 -32.67 -3.09 -4.88
N PHE A 44 -31.37 -3.33 -4.68
CA PHE A 44 -30.30 -2.70 -5.47
C PHE A 44 -29.88 -3.55 -6.68
N ASN A 45 -30.51 -4.70 -6.92
CA ASN A 45 -30.04 -5.70 -7.88
C ASN A 45 -28.56 -6.09 -7.66
N ALA A 46 -28.17 -6.14 -6.39
CA ALA A 46 -26.82 -6.43 -5.93
C ALA A 46 -26.74 -7.80 -5.25
N MET A 47 -25.54 -8.37 -5.19
CA MET A 47 -25.25 -9.70 -4.64
C MET A 47 -24.02 -9.64 -3.74
N ARG A 48 -23.97 -10.50 -2.72
CA ARG A 48 -22.85 -10.55 -1.79
C ARG A 48 -21.65 -11.21 -2.48
N ILE A 49 -20.47 -10.58 -2.35
CA ILE A 49 -19.21 -11.16 -2.78
C ILE A 49 -18.52 -11.76 -1.57
N TYR A 50 -17.98 -12.97 -1.73
CA TYR A 50 -17.08 -13.59 -0.77
C TYR A 50 -15.63 -13.37 -1.22
N LEU A 51 -14.77 -12.99 -0.29
CA LEU A 51 -13.39 -12.64 -0.60
C LEU A 51 -12.47 -13.79 -0.23
N GLU A 52 -11.57 -14.13 -1.15
CA GLU A 52 -10.39 -14.91 -0.84
C GLU A 52 -9.28 -13.99 -0.34
N ASP A 53 -8.35 -14.56 0.44
CA ASP A 53 -7.16 -13.83 0.88
C ASP A 53 -6.35 -13.42 -0.36
N GLN A 54 -6.01 -12.14 -0.44
CA GLN A 54 -5.16 -11.65 -1.52
C GLN A 54 -3.80 -12.36 -1.47
N PRO A 55 -3.31 -12.90 -2.60
CA PRO A 55 -2.00 -13.53 -2.64
C PRO A 55 -0.91 -12.50 -2.34
N SER A 56 0.16 -12.94 -1.69
CA SER A 56 1.40 -12.16 -1.59
C SER A 56 2.05 -12.09 -2.97
N CYS A 57 2.48 -10.90 -3.37
CA CYS A 57 3.22 -10.68 -4.62
C CYS A 57 4.42 -9.76 -4.38
N ASP A 58 5.40 -9.82 -5.27
CA ASP A 58 6.49 -8.84 -5.31
C ASP A 58 5.95 -7.52 -5.91
N PRO A 59 5.86 -6.41 -5.14
CA PRO A 59 5.25 -5.18 -5.63
C PRO A 59 6.03 -4.50 -6.76
N ILE A 60 7.33 -4.81 -6.92
CA ILE A 60 8.19 -4.23 -7.96
C ILE A 60 8.00 -4.96 -9.28
N HIS A 61 7.90 -6.29 -9.25
CA HIS A 61 7.88 -7.12 -10.45
C HIS A 61 6.48 -7.61 -10.80
N GLN A 62 5.52 -7.53 -9.88
CA GLN A 62 4.20 -8.09 -10.06
C GLN A 62 3.12 -7.08 -9.67
N HIS A 63 1.94 -7.29 -10.22
CA HIS A 63 0.72 -6.63 -9.79
C HIS A 63 -0.39 -7.65 -9.65
N VAL A 64 -1.34 -7.34 -8.76
CA VAL A 64 -2.52 -8.18 -8.54
C VAL A 64 -3.70 -7.50 -9.21
N GLU A 65 -4.33 -8.20 -10.14
CA GLU A 65 -5.58 -7.81 -10.73
C GLU A 65 -6.74 -8.45 -9.95
N GLN A 66 -7.72 -7.62 -9.61
CA GLN A 66 -8.95 -8.06 -8.96
C GLN A 66 -9.97 -8.42 -10.04
N ASP A 67 -10.56 -9.59 -9.88
CA ASP A 67 -11.66 -10.06 -10.72
C ASP A 67 -12.81 -10.56 -9.84
N VAL A 68 -14.03 -10.61 -10.38
CA VAL A 68 -15.22 -11.14 -9.70
C VAL A 68 -15.90 -12.14 -10.61
N ASN A 69 -16.03 -13.37 -10.13
CA ASN A 69 -16.65 -14.45 -10.90
C ASN A 69 -17.79 -15.10 -10.10
N GLU A 70 -18.85 -15.50 -10.81
CA GLU A 70 -19.88 -16.39 -10.27
C GLU A 70 -19.37 -17.84 -10.30
N ILE A 71 -19.50 -18.56 -9.17
CA ILE A 71 -18.97 -19.93 -9.08
C ILE A 71 -20.11 -20.98 -9.18
N ILE A 72 -21.09 -20.96 -8.25
CA ILE A 72 -22.23 -21.89 -8.22
C ILE A 72 -23.44 -21.16 -7.59
N ASP A 73 -24.63 -21.36 -8.16
CA ASP A 73 -25.93 -20.92 -7.63
C ASP A 73 -26.02 -19.41 -7.26
N GLY A 74 -25.50 -18.51 -8.11
CA GLY A 74 -25.58 -17.06 -7.88
C GLY A 74 -24.63 -16.53 -6.80
N VAL A 75 -23.67 -17.35 -6.34
CA VAL A 75 -22.66 -16.92 -5.36
C VAL A 75 -21.43 -16.38 -6.08
N TYR A 76 -21.10 -15.11 -5.79
CA TYR A 76 -19.97 -14.39 -6.37
C TYR A 76 -18.76 -14.42 -5.44
N TYR A 77 -17.58 -14.65 -6.02
CA TYR A 77 -16.31 -14.61 -5.31
C TYR A 77 -15.37 -13.61 -5.97
N GLN A 78 -14.65 -12.87 -5.13
CA GLN A 78 -13.49 -12.12 -5.58
C GLN A 78 -12.35 -13.10 -5.82
N LYS A 79 -11.77 -13.04 -7.01
CA LYS A 79 -10.57 -13.76 -7.39
C LYS A 79 -9.44 -12.78 -7.62
N TRP A 80 -8.23 -13.22 -7.30
CA TRP A 80 -7.01 -12.46 -7.54
C TRP A 80 -6.18 -13.18 -8.58
N THR A 81 -5.73 -12.45 -9.60
CA THR A 81 -4.76 -12.96 -10.56
C THR A 81 -3.48 -12.14 -10.43
N VAL A 82 -2.34 -12.82 -10.30
CA VAL A 82 -1.03 -12.17 -10.22
C VAL A 82 -0.45 -12.15 -11.63
N HIS A 83 -0.06 -10.97 -12.08
CA HIS A 83 0.57 -10.75 -13.37
C HIS A 83 1.95 -10.16 -13.17
N ASP A 84 2.90 -10.61 -13.98
CA ASP A 84 4.20 -9.95 -14.08
C ASP A 84 4.02 -8.57 -14.74
N ARG A 85 4.75 -7.59 -14.23
CA ARG A 85 4.83 -6.24 -14.79
C ARG A 85 5.70 -6.22 -16.04
N THR A 86 5.44 -5.27 -16.93
CA THR A 86 6.34 -5.01 -18.05
C THR A 86 7.67 -4.41 -17.57
N PRO A 87 8.77 -4.51 -18.33
CA PRO A 87 10.04 -3.86 -17.95
C PRO A 87 9.89 -2.35 -17.71
N GLU A 88 9.08 -1.66 -18.51
CA GLU A 88 8.75 -0.25 -18.29
C GLU A 88 8.02 -0.03 -16.95
N ASP A 89 6.99 -0.82 -16.65
CA ASP A 89 6.27 -0.70 -15.37
C ASP A 89 7.18 -1.00 -14.17
N VAL A 90 8.11 -1.96 -14.31
CA VAL A 90 9.12 -2.27 -13.28
C VAL A 90 10.00 -1.03 -13.06
N GLN A 91 10.45 -0.38 -14.13
CA GLN A 91 11.26 0.83 -14.01
C GLN A 91 10.49 1.97 -13.33
N ASP A 92 9.22 2.16 -13.66
CA ASP A 92 8.36 3.14 -13.00
C ASP A 92 8.23 2.85 -11.49
N GLN A 93 8.07 1.58 -11.10
CA GLN A 93 8.06 1.20 -9.68
C GLN A 93 9.40 1.49 -8.99
N LEU A 94 10.53 1.21 -9.65
CA LEU A 94 11.87 1.51 -9.13
C LEU A 94 12.07 3.02 -8.94
N ASP A 95 11.58 3.84 -9.88
CA ASP A 95 11.66 5.30 -9.79
C ASP A 95 10.82 5.85 -8.63
N VAL A 96 9.60 5.34 -8.46
CA VAL A 96 8.75 5.66 -7.30
C VAL A 96 9.42 5.25 -6.00
N ARG A 97 10.01 4.06 -5.93
CA ARG A 97 10.76 3.59 -4.75
C ARG A 97 11.95 4.50 -4.47
N ALA A 98 12.68 4.91 -5.50
CA ALA A 98 13.83 5.81 -5.38
C ALA A 98 13.43 7.18 -4.81
N ILE A 99 12.26 7.71 -5.18
CA ILE A 99 11.69 8.92 -4.56
C ILE A 99 11.45 8.70 -3.06
N GLY A 100 10.82 7.57 -2.69
CA GLY A 100 10.58 7.21 -1.30
C GLY A 100 11.86 7.15 -0.47
N VAL A 101 12.90 6.50 -0.97
CA VAL A 101 14.22 6.44 -0.31
C VAL A 101 14.83 7.83 -0.14
N ARG A 102 14.78 8.69 -1.17
CA ARG A 102 15.32 10.07 -1.07
C ARG A 102 14.56 10.90 -0.04
N ASN A 103 13.24 10.73 0.08
CA ASN A 103 12.43 11.40 1.10
C ASN A 103 12.81 10.93 2.50
N ALA A 104 12.91 9.61 2.74
CA ALA A 104 13.33 9.06 4.02
C ALA A 104 14.75 9.52 4.41
N ARG A 105 15.68 9.57 3.45
CA ARG A 105 17.01 10.14 3.64
C ARG A 105 16.95 11.60 4.08
N ASN A 106 16.17 12.42 3.37
CA ASN A 106 16.04 13.84 3.67
C ASN A 106 15.45 14.05 5.08
N GLU A 107 14.44 13.26 5.47
CA GLU A 107 13.86 13.30 6.81
C GLU A 107 14.89 12.94 7.90
N LYS A 108 15.68 11.89 7.70
CA LYS A 108 16.77 11.51 8.63
C LYS A 108 17.87 12.57 8.71
N LEU A 109 18.17 13.24 7.61
CA LEU A 109 19.10 14.38 7.58
C LEU A 109 18.52 15.59 8.32
N GLU A 110 17.24 15.90 8.14
CA GLU A 110 16.58 16.99 8.87
C GLU A 110 16.57 16.73 10.37
N LYS A 111 16.19 15.52 10.80
CA LYS A 111 16.17 15.10 12.21
C LYS A 111 17.54 15.16 12.90
N SER A 112 18.62 15.02 12.13
CA SER A 112 19.99 15.08 12.64
C SER A 112 20.67 16.43 12.42
N ASP A 113 19.95 17.45 11.96
CA ASP A 113 20.57 18.74 11.60
C ASP A 113 21.09 19.52 12.82
N TRP A 114 20.37 19.43 13.94
CA TRP A 114 20.77 20.06 15.21
C TRP A 114 22.17 19.66 15.68
N THR A 115 22.64 18.46 15.32
CA THR A 115 23.96 17.92 15.71
C THR A 115 25.12 18.68 15.06
N ARG A 116 24.84 19.44 14.00
CA ARG A 116 25.82 20.22 13.25
C ARG A 116 26.02 21.63 13.76
N LEU A 117 25.14 22.11 14.63
CA LEU A 117 25.22 23.45 15.16
C LEU A 117 26.38 23.56 16.17
N ASP A 118 27.04 24.71 16.21
CA ASP A 118 28.19 24.92 17.10
C ASP A 118 27.76 24.93 18.58
N ASP A 119 26.53 25.39 18.85
CA ASP A 119 25.88 25.41 20.17
C ASP A 119 25.35 24.03 20.61
N ALA A 120 25.39 23.02 19.74
CA ALA A 120 25.05 21.66 20.12
C ALA A 120 25.98 21.17 21.25
N VAL A 121 25.37 20.86 22.40
CA VAL A 121 26.04 20.33 23.61
C VAL A 121 26.40 18.86 23.41
N LEU A 122 27.24 18.59 22.42
CA LEU A 122 27.73 17.26 22.08
C LEU A 122 29.24 17.19 22.34
N MET A 123 29.68 16.07 22.93
CA MET A 123 31.10 15.74 23.03
C MET A 123 31.70 15.62 21.62
N PRO A 124 33.00 15.94 21.42
CA PRO A 124 33.65 15.86 20.12
C PRO A 124 33.48 14.51 19.42
N GLU A 125 33.54 13.42 20.18
CA GLU A 125 33.37 12.05 19.69
C GLU A 125 31.96 11.84 19.12
N LYS A 126 30.94 12.34 19.82
CA LYS A 126 29.54 12.30 19.35
C LYS A 126 29.32 13.17 18.13
N LYS A 127 29.94 14.36 18.05
CA LYS A 127 29.90 15.19 16.84
C LYS A 127 30.51 14.46 15.63
N ALA A 128 31.56 13.65 15.84
CA ALA A 128 32.17 12.84 14.79
C ALA A 128 31.28 11.67 14.35
N GLU A 129 30.65 10.95 15.30
CA GLU A 129 29.68 9.88 15.00
C GLU A 129 28.52 10.41 14.15
N TRP A 130 27.92 11.53 14.55
CA TRP A 130 26.85 12.20 13.79
C TRP A 130 27.30 12.68 12.41
N ALA A 131 28.54 13.15 12.28
CA ALA A 131 29.09 13.52 10.98
C ALA A 131 29.20 12.30 10.05
N THR A 132 29.70 11.17 10.55
CA THR A 132 29.77 9.90 9.80
C THR A 132 28.39 9.41 9.39
N TYR A 133 27.43 9.37 10.32
CA TYR A 133 26.05 8.97 10.06
C TYR A 133 25.42 9.81 8.94
N ARG A 134 25.57 11.14 8.99
CA ARG A 134 25.03 12.04 7.97
C ARG A 134 25.71 11.90 6.61
N THR A 135 27.00 11.55 6.57
CA THR A 135 27.69 11.23 5.31
C THR A 135 27.13 9.95 4.71
N GLN A 136 27.00 8.88 5.50
CA GLN A 136 26.42 7.60 5.06
C GLN A 136 24.98 7.77 4.56
N LEU A 137 24.17 8.61 5.21
CA LEU A 137 22.84 8.96 4.71
C LEU A 137 22.89 9.62 3.33
N ARG A 138 23.82 10.56 3.08
CA ARG A 138 23.93 11.20 1.76
C ARG A 138 24.34 10.21 0.67
N ASP A 139 25.22 9.29 1.03
CA ASP A 139 25.74 8.25 0.14
C ASP A 139 24.75 7.09 -0.07
N ILE A 140 23.61 7.06 0.64
CA ILE A 140 22.63 5.96 0.53
C ILE A 140 22.11 5.76 -0.92
N THR A 141 22.15 6.79 -1.75
CA THR A 141 21.72 6.70 -3.16
C THR A 141 22.76 6.04 -4.09
N THR A 142 23.97 5.78 -3.59
CA THR A 142 25.01 5.01 -4.30
C THR A 142 25.17 3.60 -3.72
N HIS A 143 24.34 3.23 -2.74
CA HIS A 143 24.33 1.90 -2.15
C HIS A 143 23.98 0.84 -3.23
N PRO A 144 24.62 -0.34 -3.23
CA PRO A 144 24.38 -1.39 -4.24
C PRO A 144 22.91 -1.83 -4.35
N ASN A 145 22.19 -1.82 -3.24
CA ASN A 145 20.77 -2.20 -3.20
C ASN A 145 19.83 -1.05 -3.56
N PHE A 146 20.32 0.17 -3.84
CA PHE A 146 19.44 1.28 -4.18
C PHE A 146 18.65 0.98 -5.48
N PRO A 147 17.32 1.20 -5.52
CA PRO A 147 16.44 1.77 -4.49
C PRO A 147 15.73 0.73 -3.58
N LEU A 148 16.00 -0.56 -3.76
CA LEU A 148 15.48 -1.67 -2.99
C LEU A 148 16.26 -1.90 -1.68
N LEU A 149 16.36 -0.84 -0.87
CA LEU A 149 17.04 -0.89 0.41
C LEU A 149 16.19 -1.62 1.46
N GLU A 150 16.88 -2.42 2.28
CA GLU A 150 16.36 -3.02 3.50
C GLU A 150 16.69 -2.13 4.72
N ASP A 151 16.03 -2.39 5.86
CA ASP A 151 16.28 -1.62 7.10
C ASP A 151 17.74 -1.68 7.56
N SER A 152 18.43 -2.79 7.28
CA SER A 152 19.85 -2.98 7.59
C SER A 152 20.79 -2.17 6.71
N ASP A 153 20.35 -1.71 5.54
CA ASP A 153 21.17 -0.88 4.65
C ASP A 153 21.26 0.58 5.13
N TRP A 154 20.33 0.99 6.01
CA TRP A 154 20.37 2.32 6.60
C TRP A 154 21.41 2.41 7.71
N PRO A 155 22.18 3.51 7.77
CA PRO A 155 23.11 3.71 8.87
C PRO A 155 22.33 3.79 10.20
N GLN A 156 22.93 3.28 11.26
CA GLN A 156 22.34 3.33 12.59
C GLN A 156 22.56 4.71 13.20
N GLU A 157 21.50 5.26 13.78
CA GLU A 157 21.53 6.55 14.46
C GLU A 157 22.45 6.47 15.69
N PRO A 158 23.36 7.45 15.91
CA PRO A 158 24.17 7.51 17.12
C PRO A 158 23.31 7.68 18.37
N ALA A 159 23.68 6.98 19.45
CA ALA A 159 23.07 7.14 20.77
C ALA A 159 23.51 8.42 21.49
#